data_AF-A0A0P8YLL0-F1
#
_entry.id   AF-A0A0P8YLL0-F1
#
_cell.length_a   1.000
_cell.length_b   1.000
_cell.length_c   1.000
_cell.angle_alpha   90.00
_cell.angle_beta   90.00
_cell.angle_gamma   90.00
#
_symmetry.space_group_name_H-M   'P 1'
#
loop_
_entity.id
_entity.type
_entity.pdbx_description
1 polymer ?
#
loop_
_entity_poly.entity_id
_entity_poly.type
_entity_poly.pdbx_seq_one_letter_code
_entity_poly.pdbx_strand_id
1 'polypeptide(L)'
;MRIPKTVEGEQPSVCISTEVGHIFEAQQLHFHWGSEQSRGSEHNLDGEFYDGEMHIVHKNATYETNNEAGRHPNGFAVLAIMLRNLKPPENESLALNEIFNQVSEISEVESTQNLGKSIALEDLFGGMDTGRYLTYQGSLTTPPCAEAVLWFVFQTPLDIPHELWQNFWQLRNSQGQRVLNTYRVLQDDHDRTVYLSEGKSTSQGTEI
;
A
#
# COMPACT_ATOMS: atom_id res chain seq x y z
N MET A 1 -9.63 2.49 2.42
CA MET A 1 -9.76 3.46 3.53
C MET A 1 -9.27 4.83 3.07
N ARG A 2 -10.02 5.92 3.30
CA ARG A 2 -9.55 7.29 3.01
C ARG A 2 -8.57 7.74 4.10
N ILE A 3 -7.53 8.46 3.72
CA ILE A 3 -6.54 9.00 4.68
C ILE A 3 -6.96 10.43 5.04
N PRO A 4 -7.36 10.70 6.29
CA PRO A 4 -7.74 12.05 6.70
C PRO A 4 -6.51 12.94 6.87
N LYS A 5 -6.75 14.24 7.05
CA LYS A 5 -5.74 15.18 7.53
C LYS A 5 -5.23 14.78 8.91
N THR A 6 -4.00 15.17 9.21
CA THR A 6 -3.39 15.01 10.53
C THR A 6 -4.12 15.83 11.58
N VAL A 7 -3.78 15.63 12.86
CA VAL A 7 -4.29 16.43 13.98
C VAL A 7 -3.96 17.92 13.86
N GLU A 8 -2.97 18.27 13.03
CA GLU A 8 -2.57 19.65 12.74
C GLU A 8 -3.29 20.23 11.51
N GLY A 9 -4.12 19.45 10.83
CA GLY A 9 -4.90 19.89 9.67
C GLY A 9 -4.20 19.74 8.31
N GLU A 10 -3.00 19.15 8.29
CA GLU A 10 -2.21 18.92 7.07
C GLU A 10 -2.49 17.55 6.45
N GLN A 11 -2.39 17.43 5.12
CA GLN A 11 -2.49 16.13 4.47
C GLN A 11 -1.14 15.41 4.57
N PRO A 12 -1.07 14.15 5.06
CA PRO A 12 0.16 13.38 5.02
C PRO A 12 0.71 13.33 3.59
N SER A 13 2.01 13.55 3.41
CA SER A 13 2.62 13.62 2.08
C SER A 13 4.00 12.98 2.05
N VAL A 14 4.39 12.54 0.85
CA VAL A 14 5.74 12.09 0.54
C VAL A 14 6.34 13.07 -0.45
N CYS A 15 7.53 13.56 -0.14
CA CYS A 15 8.32 14.34 -1.08
C CYS A 15 9.24 13.39 -1.85
N ILE A 16 9.06 13.32 -3.17
CA ILE A 16 9.95 12.57 -4.06
C ILE A 16 10.88 13.59 -4.69
N SER A 17 12.14 13.58 -4.23
CA SER A 17 13.17 14.52 -4.65
C SER A 17 13.65 14.22 -6.08
N THR A 18 13.05 14.90 -7.06
CA THR A 18 13.69 15.22 -8.34
C THR A 18 14.37 16.59 -8.25
N GLU A 19 15.08 17.06 -9.28
CA GLU A 19 15.69 18.41 -9.30
C GLU A 19 14.71 19.55 -8.97
N VAL A 20 13.40 19.32 -9.12
CA VAL A 20 12.33 20.28 -8.82
C VAL A 20 11.54 19.90 -7.54
N GLY A 21 11.68 18.66 -7.05
CA GLY A 21 10.92 18.13 -5.92
C GLY A 21 9.42 18.02 -6.20
N HIS A 22 8.86 16.82 -6.23
CA HIS A 22 7.43 16.62 -6.35
C HIS A 22 6.83 16.21 -5.00
N ILE A 23 5.80 16.93 -4.55
CA ILE A 23 5.04 16.61 -3.35
C ILE A 23 3.84 15.77 -3.75
N PHE A 24 3.71 14.60 -3.14
CA PHE A 24 2.58 13.70 -3.34
C PHE A 24 1.79 13.56 -2.04
N GLU A 25 0.52 13.94 -2.06
CA GLU A 25 -0.37 13.93 -0.90
C GLU A 25 -1.13 12.60 -0.82
N ALA A 26 -1.03 11.92 0.32
CA ALA A 26 -1.71 10.65 0.59
C ALA A 26 -3.23 10.84 0.49
N GLN A 27 -3.90 10.02 -0.31
CA GLN A 27 -5.36 10.10 -0.53
C GLN A 27 -6.08 8.97 0.18
N GLN A 28 -5.57 7.76 0.01
CA GLN A 28 -6.21 6.53 0.46
C GLN A 28 -5.18 5.41 0.61
N LEU A 29 -5.57 4.39 1.36
CA LEU A 29 -4.93 3.08 1.30
C LEU A 29 -5.95 1.97 1.02
N HIS A 30 -5.50 0.89 0.40
CA HIS A 30 -6.29 -0.31 0.15
C HIS A 30 -5.40 -1.56 0.10
N PHE A 31 -6.03 -2.72 -0.01
CA PHE A 31 -5.37 -4.01 0.03
C PHE A 31 -5.79 -4.87 -1.16
N HIS A 32 -4.86 -5.69 -1.63
CA HIS A 32 -5.12 -6.84 -2.49
C HIS A 32 -4.78 -8.11 -1.70
N TRP A 33 -5.58 -9.15 -1.84
CA TRP A 33 -5.39 -10.39 -1.10
C TRP A 33 -5.86 -11.62 -1.89
N GLY A 34 -5.30 -12.77 -1.49
CA GLY A 34 -5.60 -14.07 -2.06
C GLY A 34 -6.77 -14.73 -1.35
N SER A 35 -6.56 -15.99 -0.97
CA SER A 35 -7.49 -16.80 -0.18
C SER A 35 -6.73 -17.60 0.85
N GLU A 36 -7.43 -18.46 1.58
CA GLU A 36 -6.81 -19.41 2.50
C GLU A 36 -5.78 -20.34 1.82
N GLN A 37 -5.86 -20.48 0.49
CA GLN A 37 -5.09 -21.44 -0.30
C GLN A 37 -4.29 -20.79 -1.44
N SER A 38 -4.32 -19.47 -1.56
CA SER A 38 -3.66 -18.74 -2.65
C SER A 38 -2.98 -17.47 -2.15
N ARG A 39 -1.91 -17.09 -2.84
CA ARG A 39 -1.27 -15.78 -2.71
C ARG A 39 -2.15 -14.67 -3.29
N GLY A 40 -1.78 -13.43 -2.97
CA GLY A 40 -2.61 -12.25 -3.21
C GLY A 40 -1.90 -10.94 -3.50
N SER A 41 -0.56 -10.90 -3.46
CA SER A 41 0.16 -9.71 -3.92
C SER A 41 0.02 -9.54 -5.43
N GLU A 42 -0.04 -8.29 -5.89
CA GLU A 42 -0.05 -7.97 -7.32
C GLU A 42 1.37 -8.04 -7.88
N HIS A 43 2.34 -7.51 -7.12
CA HIS A 43 3.75 -7.64 -7.46
C HIS A 43 4.29 -9.03 -7.09
N ASN A 44 5.28 -9.45 -7.89
CA ASN A 44 6.12 -10.60 -7.66
C ASN A 44 7.56 -10.12 -7.43
N LEU A 45 8.15 -10.50 -6.29
CA LEU A 45 9.52 -10.13 -5.95
C LEU A 45 10.39 -11.39 -6.01
N ASP A 46 11.38 -11.40 -6.90
CA ASP A 46 12.33 -12.50 -7.08
C ASP A 46 11.67 -13.89 -7.25
N GLY A 47 10.53 -13.94 -7.94
CA GLY A 47 9.78 -15.18 -8.18
C GLY A 47 8.70 -15.46 -7.15
N GLU A 48 8.64 -14.71 -6.05
CA GLU A 48 7.73 -14.95 -4.93
C GLU A 48 6.53 -13.99 -4.94
N PHE A 49 5.34 -14.57 -4.72
CA PHE A 49 4.12 -13.81 -4.39
C PHE A 49 3.81 -13.95 -2.90
N TYR A 50 3.30 -12.88 -2.31
CA TYR A 50 2.91 -12.79 -0.90
C TYR A 50 1.40 -12.95 -0.72
N ASP A 51 0.94 -13.15 0.52
CA ASP A 51 -0.47 -13.42 0.84
C ASP A 51 -1.40 -12.25 0.52
N GLY A 52 -0.87 -11.03 0.60
CA GLY A 52 -1.50 -9.83 0.09
C GLY A 52 -0.51 -8.69 -0.09
N GLU A 53 -1.05 -7.54 -0.46
CA GLU A 53 -0.29 -6.32 -0.72
C GLU A 53 -1.10 -5.09 -0.32
N MET A 54 -0.47 -4.17 0.40
CA MET A 54 -1.05 -2.88 0.76
C MET A 54 -0.56 -1.82 -0.21
N HIS A 55 -1.49 -1.00 -0.70
CA HIS A 55 -1.21 0.19 -1.50
C HIS A 55 -1.59 1.45 -0.75
N ILE A 56 -0.64 2.36 -0.56
CA ILE A 56 -0.90 3.72 -0.08
C ILE A 56 -0.75 4.67 -1.27
N VAL A 57 -1.86 5.22 -1.73
CA VAL A 57 -1.94 6.02 -2.94
C VAL A 57 -1.82 7.50 -2.61
N HIS A 58 -0.85 8.16 -3.26
CA HIS A 58 -0.61 9.58 -3.15
C HIS A 58 -0.85 10.26 -4.50
N LYS A 59 -1.53 11.40 -4.51
CA LYS A 59 -1.74 12.23 -5.70
C LYS A 59 -0.68 13.31 -5.72
N ASN A 60 -0.08 13.57 -6.88
CA ASN A 60 0.81 14.71 -7.06
C ASN A 60 0.05 16.03 -6.79
N ALA A 61 0.55 16.83 -5.87
CA ALA A 61 -0.09 18.06 -5.41
C ALA A 61 -0.17 19.14 -6.49
N THR A 62 0.61 19.02 -7.57
CA THR A 62 0.52 19.94 -8.73
C THR A 62 -0.81 19.82 -9.47
N TYR A 63 -1.49 18.66 -9.42
CA TYR A 63 -2.76 18.45 -10.12
C TYR A 63 -3.94 18.66 -9.18
N GLU A 64 -4.96 19.36 -9.66
CA GLU A 64 -6.13 19.70 -8.84
C GLU A 64 -6.97 18.45 -8.55
N THR A 65 -7.16 17.60 -9.56
CA THR A 65 -8.06 16.45 -9.49
C THR A 65 -7.38 15.13 -9.84
N ASN A 66 -7.95 14.01 -9.36
CA ASN A 66 -7.48 12.67 -9.76
C ASN A 66 -7.63 12.42 -11.27
N ASN A 67 -8.66 13.00 -11.91
CA ASN A 67 -8.87 12.87 -13.34
C ASN A 67 -7.78 13.58 -14.15
N GLU A 68 -7.32 14.72 -13.68
CA GLU A 68 -6.18 15.41 -14.27
C GLU A 68 -4.89 14.63 -14.04
N ALA A 69 -4.60 14.26 -12.78
CA ALA A 69 -3.43 13.48 -12.41
C ALA A 69 -3.31 12.19 -13.25
N GLY A 70 -4.41 11.47 -13.45
CA GLY A 70 -4.45 10.24 -14.25
C GLY A 70 -4.12 10.42 -15.74
N ARG A 71 -3.93 11.65 -16.23
CA ARG A 71 -3.48 11.95 -17.60
C ARG A 71 -1.98 12.22 -17.69
N HIS A 72 -1.26 12.14 -16.57
CA HIS A 72 0.17 12.45 -16.50
C HIS A 72 0.95 11.30 -15.87
N PRO A 73 2.16 10.97 -16.40
CA PRO A 73 2.96 9.82 -15.93
C PRO A 73 3.39 9.94 -14.46
N ASN A 74 3.44 11.17 -13.92
CA ASN A 74 3.76 11.48 -12.53
C ASN A 74 2.50 11.91 -11.74
N GLY A 75 1.31 11.47 -12.16
CA GLY A 75 0.04 11.80 -11.52
C GLY A 75 -0.06 11.27 -10.09
N PHE A 76 0.47 10.08 -9.86
CA PHE A 76 0.40 9.39 -8.58
C PHE A 76 1.74 8.78 -8.19
N ALA A 77 1.95 8.67 -6.88
CA ALA A 77 2.98 7.83 -6.28
C ALA A 77 2.28 6.78 -5.42
N VAL A 78 2.61 5.50 -5.60
CA VAL A 78 2.02 4.40 -4.83
C VAL A 78 3.10 3.67 -4.07
N LEU A 79 2.93 3.62 -2.75
CA LEU A 79 3.74 2.80 -1.86
C LEU A 79 3.11 1.41 -1.79
N ALA A 80 3.86 0.39 -2.18
CA ALA A 80 3.47 -1.02 -2.20
C ALA A 80 4.22 -1.79 -1.11
N ILE A 81 3.48 -2.37 -0.17
CA ILE A 81 4.02 -3.13 0.96
C ILE A 81 3.48 -4.57 0.88
N MET A 82 4.40 -5.53 0.81
CA MET A 82 4.05 -6.96 0.81
C MET A 82 3.55 -7.40 2.20
N LEU A 83 2.48 -8.19 2.22
CA LEU A 83 1.88 -8.73 3.44
C LEU A 83 1.99 -10.25 3.47
N ARG A 84 2.55 -10.79 4.55
CA ARG A 84 2.79 -12.22 4.71
C ARG A 84 1.95 -12.77 5.87
N ASN A 85 1.30 -13.91 5.63
CA ASN A 85 0.65 -14.69 6.66
C ASN A 85 1.69 -15.58 7.34
N LEU A 86 2.10 -15.20 8.55
CA LEU A 86 3.14 -15.91 9.31
C LEU A 86 2.66 -16.20 10.74
N LYS A 87 3.05 -17.36 11.28
CA LYS A 87 2.70 -17.80 12.64
C LYS A 87 3.91 -18.45 13.33
N PRO A 88 4.48 -17.83 14.38
CA PRO A 88 4.21 -16.47 14.86
C PRO A 88 4.71 -15.40 13.87
N PRO A 89 4.18 -14.16 13.90
CA PRO A 89 4.74 -13.06 13.12
C PRO A 89 6.14 -12.69 13.63
N GLU A 90 7.03 -12.25 12.73
CA GLU A 90 8.39 -11.79 13.06
C GLU A 90 8.52 -10.27 12.88
N ASN A 91 7.91 -9.72 11.83
CA ASN A 91 7.96 -8.30 11.48
C ASN A 91 6.55 -7.70 11.38
N GLU A 92 5.89 -7.47 12.51
CA GLU A 92 4.50 -6.98 12.55
C GLU A 92 4.40 -5.45 12.69
N SER A 93 3.31 -4.89 12.15
CA SER A 93 2.85 -3.54 12.48
C SER A 93 1.58 -3.64 13.33
N LEU A 94 1.63 -3.13 14.57
CA LEU A 94 0.47 -3.09 15.46
C LEU A 94 -0.67 -2.22 14.89
N ALA A 95 -0.31 -1.14 14.19
CA ALA A 95 -1.27 -0.28 13.52
C ALA A 95 -1.97 -1.00 12.36
N LEU A 96 -1.22 -1.77 11.57
CA LEU A 96 -1.78 -2.57 10.50
C LEU A 96 -2.66 -3.72 11.04
N ASN A 97 -2.24 -4.36 12.14
CA ASN A 97 -3.03 -5.36 12.84
C ASN A 97 -4.36 -4.79 13.36
N GLU A 98 -4.38 -3.56 13.87
CA GLU A 98 -5.62 -2.87 14.26
C GLU A 98 -6.56 -2.69 13.05
N ILE A 99 -6.05 -2.25 11.90
CA ILE A 99 -6.86 -2.14 10.68
C ILE A 99 -7.45 -3.50 10.32
N PHE A 100 -6.62 -4.56 10.28
CA PHE A 100 -7.05 -5.91 9.95
C PHE A 100 -8.09 -6.46 10.93
N ASN A 101 -7.97 -6.13 12.21
CA ASN A 101 -8.95 -6.49 13.21
C ASN A 101 -10.30 -5.80 12.95
N GLN A 102 -10.31 -4.50 12.65
CA GLN A 102 -11.54 -3.74 12.40
C GLN A 102 -12.29 -4.14 11.11
N VAL A 103 -11.65 -4.87 10.20
CA VAL A 103 -12.32 -5.40 9.01
C VAL A 103 -13.46 -6.36 9.37
N SER A 104 -13.42 -7.03 10.52
CA SER A 104 -14.52 -7.92 10.97
C SER A 104 -15.85 -7.19 11.16
N GLU A 105 -15.79 -5.88 11.43
CA GLU A 105 -16.97 -5.05 11.70
C GLU A 105 -17.61 -4.51 10.40
N ILE A 106 -16.95 -4.67 9.26
CA ILE A 106 -17.47 -4.24 7.95
C ILE A 106 -18.36 -5.35 7.40
N SER A 107 -19.66 -5.22 7.62
CA SER A 107 -20.66 -6.25 7.29
C SER A 107 -21.36 -6.02 5.94
N GLU A 108 -21.37 -4.79 5.43
CA GLU A 108 -22.04 -4.42 4.19
C GLU A 108 -21.13 -3.64 3.25
N VAL A 109 -21.34 -3.79 1.93
CA VAL A 109 -20.63 -3.00 0.91
C VAL A 109 -21.01 -1.53 1.10
N GLU A 110 -20.02 -0.64 0.93
CA GLU A 110 -20.12 0.80 1.22
C GLU A 110 -20.31 1.19 2.70
N SER A 111 -20.35 0.23 3.64
CA SER A 111 -20.33 0.56 5.06
C SER A 111 -18.95 1.07 5.50
N THR A 112 -18.93 1.88 6.57
CA THR A 112 -17.71 2.44 7.14
C THR A 112 -17.61 2.12 8.61
N GLN A 113 -16.43 1.70 9.05
CA GLN A 113 -16.09 1.50 10.45
C GLN A 113 -14.98 2.47 10.87
N ASN A 114 -15.12 3.06 12.05
CA ASN A 114 -14.06 3.85 12.66
C ASN A 114 -13.04 2.93 13.33
N LEU A 115 -11.76 3.28 13.20
CA LEU A 115 -10.72 2.61 13.95
C LEU A 115 -10.89 2.88 15.46
N GLY A 116 -10.59 1.87 16.29
CA GLY A 116 -10.70 2.00 17.75
C GLY A 116 -9.65 2.93 18.36
N LYS A 117 -8.59 3.26 17.60
CA LYS A 117 -7.47 4.11 18.01
C LYS A 117 -7.04 5.01 16.85
N SER A 118 -6.49 6.17 17.18
CA SER A 118 -5.76 6.99 16.22
C SER A 118 -4.44 6.30 15.85
N ILE A 119 -4.12 6.32 14.56
CA ILE A 119 -2.95 5.67 13.98
C ILE A 119 -2.20 6.73 13.16
N ALA A 120 -0.87 6.85 13.33
CA ALA A 120 -0.06 7.62 12.42
C ALA A 120 0.23 6.81 11.15
N LEU A 121 0.33 7.48 9.99
CA LEU A 121 0.58 6.78 8.72
C LEU A 121 1.90 5.99 8.74
N GLU A 122 2.92 6.52 9.44
CA GLU A 122 4.22 5.87 9.64
C GLU A 122 4.15 4.58 10.47
N ASP A 123 3.18 4.46 11.38
CA ASP A 123 3.02 3.26 12.22
C ASP A 123 2.65 2.03 11.38
N LEU A 124 2.03 2.23 10.20
CA LEU A 124 1.69 1.16 9.27
C LEU A 124 2.92 0.41 8.75
N PHE A 125 4.10 1.03 8.78
CA PHE A 125 5.34 0.44 8.28
C PHE A 125 6.02 -0.46 9.31
N GLY A 126 5.57 -0.51 10.57
CA GLY A 126 6.09 -1.45 11.58
C GLY A 126 7.59 -1.35 11.82
N GLY A 127 8.21 -0.20 11.53
CA GLY A 127 9.67 -0.03 11.62
C GLY A 127 10.47 -0.76 10.54
N MET A 128 9.84 -1.25 9.47
CA MET A 128 10.53 -1.88 8.34
C MET A 128 11.54 -0.94 7.67
N ASP A 129 12.53 -1.51 6.98
CA ASP A 129 13.48 -0.73 6.18
C ASP A 129 12.77 -0.08 4.97
N THR A 130 12.50 1.21 5.08
CA THR A 130 11.92 2.03 4.02
C THR A 130 12.98 2.66 3.10
N GLY A 131 14.27 2.43 3.35
CA GLY A 131 15.36 2.85 2.47
C GLY A 131 15.53 1.93 1.25
N ARG A 132 15.08 0.68 1.37
CA ARG A 132 15.20 -0.35 0.33
C ARG A 132 13.88 -0.63 -0.38
N TYR A 133 13.80 -0.17 -1.62
CA TYR A 133 12.62 -0.36 -2.47
C TYR A 133 13.01 -0.44 -3.95
N LEU A 134 12.14 -1.07 -4.73
CA LEU A 134 12.17 -1.01 -6.19
C LEU A 134 11.25 0.13 -6.66
N THR A 135 11.63 0.85 -7.70
CA THR A 135 10.79 1.90 -8.28
C THR A 135 10.78 1.85 -9.80
N TYR A 136 9.60 2.07 -10.37
CA TYR A 136 9.38 2.05 -11.81
C TYR A 136 8.11 2.84 -12.17
N GLN A 137 8.00 3.26 -13.44
CA GLN A 137 6.77 3.86 -13.98
C GLN A 137 5.80 2.78 -14.45
N GLY A 138 4.55 2.86 -14.00
CA GLY A 138 3.51 1.90 -14.32
C GLY A 138 2.12 2.51 -14.30
N SER A 139 1.14 1.65 -14.10
CA SER A 139 -0.27 2.03 -14.12
C SER A 139 -0.95 1.83 -12.78
N LEU A 140 -2.16 2.38 -12.64
CA LEU A 140 -3.15 1.85 -11.71
C LEU A 140 -3.42 0.37 -12.03
N THR A 141 -3.67 -0.44 -11.01
CA THR A 141 -3.98 -1.87 -11.17
C THR A 141 -5.48 -2.16 -11.28
N THR A 142 -6.31 -1.12 -11.10
CA THR A 142 -7.76 -1.15 -11.31
C THR A 142 -8.18 -0.22 -12.45
N PRO A 143 -9.31 -0.49 -13.14
CA PRO A 143 -9.82 0.37 -14.20
C PRO A 143 -9.93 1.84 -13.78
N PRO A 144 -9.52 2.80 -14.63
CA PRO A 144 -9.19 2.65 -16.06
C PRO A 144 -7.73 2.25 -16.36
N CYS A 145 -6.98 1.76 -15.37
CA CYS A 145 -5.59 1.32 -15.55
C CYS A 145 -4.66 2.41 -16.12
N ALA A 146 -4.86 3.67 -15.69
CA ALA A 146 -4.08 4.80 -16.20
C ALA A 146 -2.59 4.64 -15.91
N GLU A 147 -1.74 4.81 -16.94
CA GLU A 147 -0.27 4.80 -16.87
C GLU A 147 0.27 6.10 -16.27
N ALA A 148 -0.05 6.31 -15.00
CA ALA A 148 0.13 7.57 -14.28
C ALA A 148 0.82 7.38 -12.91
N VAL A 149 1.44 6.22 -12.68
CA VAL A 149 1.91 5.81 -11.35
C VAL A 149 3.42 5.65 -11.33
N LEU A 150 4.07 6.36 -10.40
CA LEU A 150 5.40 6.01 -9.91
C LEU A 150 5.26 5.02 -8.74
N TRP A 151 5.70 3.79 -8.95
CA TRP A 151 5.63 2.73 -7.95
C TRP A 151 6.83 2.77 -7.01
N PHE A 152 6.61 2.49 -5.73
CA PHE A 152 7.63 2.27 -4.71
C PHE A 152 7.31 0.95 -3.99
N VAL A 153 7.95 -0.13 -4.43
CA VAL A 153 7.68 -1.49 -3.96
C VAL A 153 8.74 -1.84 -2.91
N PHE A 154 8.33 -1.90 -1.64
CA PHE A 154 9.22 -2.23 -0.54
C PHE A 154 9.54 -3.72 -0.53
N GLN A 155 10.81 -4.05 -0.30
CA GLN A 155 11.31 -5.43 -0.36
C GLN A 155 11.10 -6.20 0.95
N THR A 156 11.01 -5.48 2.08
CA THR A 156 10.75 -6.10 3.38
C THR A 156 9.25 -6.35 3.51
N PRO A 157 8.77 -7.59 3.73
CA PRO A 157 7.35 -7.82 3.98
C PRO A 157 6.98 -7.48 5.43
N LEU A 158 5.71 -7.12 5.64
CA LEU A 158 5.10 -7.09 6.98
C LEU A 158 4.32 -8.37 7.23
N ASP A 159 4.45 -8.89 8.44
CA ASP A 159 3.73 -10.08 8.88
C ASP A 159 2.40 -9.68 9.52
N ILE A 160 1.34 -10.36 9.10
CA ILE A 160 0.01 -10.27 9.67
C ILE A 160 -0.32 -11.60 10.34
N PRO A 161 -0.71 -11.61 11.63
CA PRO A 161 -1.13 -12.82 12.33
C PRO A 161 -2.21 -13.58 11.56
N HIS A 162 -2.07 -14.90 11.49
CA HIS A 162 -2.96 -15.77 10.72
C HIS A 162 -4.45 -15.58 11.04
N GLU A 163 -4.78 -15.40 12.31
CA GLU A 163 -6.13 -15.16 12.80
C GLU A 163 -6.79 -13.91 12.20
N LEU A 164 -6.01 -12.88 11.87
CA LEU A 164 -6.53 -11.63 11.32
C LEU A 164 -6.85 -11.73 9.82
N TRP A 165 -6.20 -12.64 9.09
CA TRP A 165 -6.50 -12.88 7.67
C TRP A 165 -7.93 -13.39 7.46
N GLN A 166 -8.49 -14.07 8.46
CA GLN A 166 -9.88 -14.56 8.40
C GLN A 166 -10.87 -13.42 8.18
N ASN A 167 -10.60 -12.22 8.71
CA ASN A 167 -11.46 -11.06 8.54
C ASN A 167 -11.56 -10.63 7.06
N PHE A 168 -10.45 -10.67 6.34
CA PHE A 168 -10.43 -10.39 4.89
C PHE A 168 -11.06 -11.51 4.08
N TRP A 169 -10.74 -12.78 4.39
CA TRP A 169 -11.27 -13.91 3.65
C TRP A 169 -12.78 -14.12 3.82
N GLN A 170 -13.38 -13.54 4.85
CA GLN A 170 -14.83 -13.58 5.07
C GLN A 170 -15.59 -12.36 4.54
N LEU A 171 -14.90 -11.34 4.00
CA LEU A 171 -15.56 -10.19 3.37
C LEU A 171 -16.47 -10.65 2.23
N ARG A 172 -17.65 -10.01 2.11
CA ARG A 172 -18.66 -10.36 1.10
C ARG A 172 -19.07 -9.16 0.25
N ASN A 173 -19.36 -9.42 -1.02
CA ASN A 173 -19.94 -8.43 -1.91
C ASN A 173 -21.46 -8.31 -1.68
N SER A 174 -22.11 -7.41 -2.42
CA SER A 174 -23.57 -7.17 -2.32
C SER A 174 -24.44 -8.36 -2.70
N GLN A 175 -23.86 -9.40 -3.31
CA GLN A 175 -24.50 -10.66 -3.65
C GLN A 175 -24.25 -11.75 -2.59
N GLY A 176 -23.59 -11.41 -1.47
CA GLY A 176 -23.23 -12.32 -0.40
C GLY A 176 -22.09 -13.28 -0.76
N GLN A 177 -21.39 -13.08 -1.87
CA GLN A 177 -20.24 -13.91 -2.28
C GLN A 177 -18.96 -13.41 -1.61
N ARG A 178 -18.07 -14.33 -1.22
CA ARG A 178 -16.78 -13.96 -0.65
C ARG A 178 -15.94 -13.18 -1.66
N VAL A 179 -15.30 -12.11 -1.20
CA VAL A 179 -14.39 -11.28 -1.97
C VAL A 179 -12.97 -11.82 -1.76
N LEU A 180 -12.50 -12.62 -2.72
CA LEU A 180 -11.20 -13.28 -2.68
C LEU A 180 -10.46 -13.03 -3.99
N ASN A 181 -9.13 -13.17 -3.98
CA ASN A 181 -8.27 -12.97 -5.15
C ASN A 181 -8.51 -11.61 -5.81
N THR A 182 -8.39 -10.55 -5.03
CA THR A 182 -8.68 -9.16 -5.44
C THR A 182 -7.52 -8.51 -6.20
N TYR A 183 -6.56 -9.30 -6.67
CA TYR A 183 -5.37 -8.84 -7.37
C TYR A 183 -5.52 -8.93 -8.89
N ARG A 184 -4.81 -8.07 -9.60
CA ARG A 184 -4.53 -8.16 -11.03
C ARG A 184 -3.34 -9.08 -11.25
N VAL A 185 -3.41 -9.89 -12.31
CA VAL A 185 -2.28 -10.75 -12.72
C VAL A 185 -1.09 -9.91 -13.21
N LEU A 186 0.12 -10.48 -13.14
CA LEU A 186 1.32 -9.84 -13.71
C LEU A 186 1.11 -9.45 -15.17
N GLN A 187 1.67 -8.30 -15.52
CA GLN A 187 1.65 -7.75 -16.87
C GLN A 187 3.06 -7.82 -17.47
N ASP A 188 3.15 -7.75 -18.80
CA ASP A 188 4.41 -7.66 -19.51
C ASP A 188 5.22 -6.43 -19.04
N ASP A 189 6.52 -6.60 -18.86
CA ASP A 189 7.40 -5.53 -18.40
C ASP A 189 7.70 -4.52 -19.52
N HIS A 190 7.48 -4.87 -20.79
CA HIS A 190 7.73 -4.04 -21.97
C HIS A 190 9.12 -3.39 -21.94
N ASP A 191 10.13 -4.14 -21.48
CA ASP A 191 11.51 -3.68 -21.30
C ASP A 191 11.65 -2.44 -20.39
N ARG A 192 10.66 -2.17 -19.52
CA ARG A 192 10.70 -1.05 -18.57
C ARG A 192 11.85 -1.24 -17.59
N THR A 193 12.61 -0.16 -17.39
CA THR A 193 13.67 -0.15 -16.38
C THR A 193 13.07 -0.09 -14.98
N VAL A 194 13.51 -0.99 -14.11
CA VAL A 194 13.23 -0.97 -12.67
C VAL A 194 14.50 -0.52 -11.94
N TYR A 195 14.37 0.47 -11.06
CA TYR A 195 15.48 0.99 -10.27
C TYR A 195 15.42 0.41 -8.86
N LEU A 196 16.58 0.03 -8.33
CA LEU A 196 16.75 -0.38 -6.95
C LEU A 196 17.30 0.79 -6.12
N SER A 197 16.58 1.17 -5.07
CA SER A 197 17.15 1.96 -3.97
C SER A 197 17.76 1.01 -2.95
N GLU A 198 19.05 1.16 -2.67
CA GLU A 198 19.75 0.37 -1.65
C GLU A 198 19.78 1.07 -0.27
N GLY A 199 19.17 2.26 -0.16
CA GLY A 199 19.25 3.09 1.04
C GLY A 199 20.68 3.59 1.32
N LYS A 200 20.81 4.58 2.21
CA LYS A 200 22.08 4.86 2.89
C LYS A 200 21.90 4.43 4.34
N SER A 201 22.78 3.59 4.86
CA SER A 201 22.92 3.44 6.31
C SER A 201 23.33 4.79 6.88
N THR A 202 22.39 5.56 7.42
CA THR A 202 22.72 6.74 8.22
C THR A 202 23.14 6.28 9.61
N SER A 203 24.30 5.65 9.70
CA SER A 203 25.11 5.69 10.91
C SER A 203 25.74 7.09 10.99
N GLN A 204 24.96 8.08 11.41
CA GLN A 204 25.49 9.31 11.99
C GLN A 204 24.35 9.99 12.75
N GLY A 205 24.44 9.89 14.08
CA GLY A 205 23.65 10.70 14.97
C GLY A 205 23.96 12.16 14.73
N THR A 206 22.92 12.98 14.81
CA THR A 206 23.07 14.40 15.10
C THR A 206 22.11 14.68 16.23
N GLU A 207 22.67 14.91 17.41
CA GLU A 207 22.00 15.65 18.47
C GLU A 207 21.50 16.98 17.90
N ILE A 208 20.24 17.28 18.14
CA ILE A 208 19.78 18.65 18.40
C ILE A 208 18.82 18.59 19.58
#